data_AF-A0A8C4EAJ2-F1
#
_entry.id   AF-A0A8C4EAJ2-F1
#
_cell.length_a   1.000
_cell.length_b   1.000
_cell.length_c   1.000
_cell.angle_alpha   90.00
_cell.angle_beta   90.00
_cell.angle_gamma   90.00
#
_symmetry.space_group_name_H-M   'P 1'
#
loop_
_entity.id
_entity.type
_entity.pdbx_description
1 polymer ?
#
loop_
_entity_poly.entity_id
_entity_poly.type
_entity_poly.pdbx_seq_one_letter_code
_entity_poly.pdbx_strand_id
1 'polypeptide(L)'
;CSSQREPPLDKGLIPWLGHVLEFPKDTIKFLERMKKKHGDVLMVQLGGFYITFPQDPLSLGAFVKETPEKLDFNLFARNLVQQLFGYRSIGNEKQILMTTSHKHLRGAGLEVLTRAMMCNLQNVMLQNIVSSADQTNWVEDRYSCTARILFSGLATYPFLAMHHTSLKEEVNKVLKESGQEVLHGGPLIHLTCDMLTKTPILDRAMADGCEYHIRKGDRMAVFPYSAFHTNPEIHPDPHSIKYDCFLNPDGSKKTDFYKAGTKVKYYNMPFGAGVSMYPGRFFANNELKQFVFLMLVYFEFELKNPDEKIPDTDVNRLGFGALHPIRDIQFQYRLRF
;
A
#
# COMPACT_ATOMS: atom_id res chain seq x y z
N CYS A 1 -28.43 21.96 6.64
CA CYS A 1 -28.26 23.15 5.77
C CYS A 1 -28.02 22.65 4.34
N SER A 2 -28.83 22.91 3.32
CA SER A 2 -29.50 24.15 2.87
C SER A 2 -28.63 25.12 2.04
N SER A 3 -27.69 24.58 1.26
CA SER A 3 -27.26 25.11 -0.06
C SER A 3 -26.31 24.09 -0.70
N GLN A 4 -26.37 23.91 -2.02
CA GLN A 4 -25.35 23.14 -2.74
C GLN A 4 -24.09 24.00 -2.84
N ARG A 5 -23.16 23.81 -1.90
CA ARG A 5 -21.91 24.57 -1.84
C ARG A 5 -20.82 23.86 -2.63
N GLU A 6 -20.26 24.55 -3.61
CA GLU A 6 -19.05 24.11 -4.29
C GLU A 6 -17.84 24.18 -3.33
N PRO A 7 -16.82 23.31 -3.47
CA PRO A 7 -15.58 23.42 -2.72
C PRO A 7 -14.89 24.78 -2.92
N PRO A 8 -14.21 25.35 -1.90
CA PRO A 8 -13.42 26.56 -2.05
C PRO A 8 -12.34 26.39 -3.13
N LEU A 9 -12.36 27.28 -4.14
CA LEU A 9 -11.45 27.24 -5.29
C LEU A 9 -10.26 28.21 -5.09
N ASP A 10 -9.06 27.65 -5.05
CA ASP A 10 -7.80 28.41 -5.10
C ASP A 10 -7.17 28.34 -6.50
N LYS A 11 -7.17 29.48 -7.20
CA LYS A 11 -6.60 29.59 -8.55
C LYS A 11 -5.09 29.82 -8.58
N GLY A 12 -4.44 30.05 -7.44
CA GLY A 12 -3.04 30.46 -7.38
C GLY A 12 -2.77 31.84 -7.96
N LEU A 13 -1.48 32.20 -8.09
CA LEU A 13 -1.04 33.52 -8.53
C LEU A 13 -0.88 33.64 -10.06
N ILE A 14 -0.67 32.52 -10.75
CA ILE A 14 -0.38 32.51 -12.19
C ILE A 14 -1.66 32.15 -12.97
N PRO A 15 -2.22 33.04 -13.81
CA PRO A 15 -3.41 32.75 -14.59
C PRO A 15 -3.26 31.48 -15.44
N TRP A 16 -4.35 30.71 -15.55
CA TRP A 16 -4.46 29.41 -16.23
C TRP A 16 -3.59 28.27 -15.65
N LEU A 17 -2.30 28.50 -15.38
CA LEU A 17 -1.39 27.51 -14.79
C LEU A 17 -1.74 27.17 -13.34
N GLY A 18 -2.10 28.17 -12.54
CA GLY A 18 -2.33 28.04 -11.10
C GLY A 18 -1.12 27.47 -10.35
N HIS A 19 -1.32 26.35 -9.66
CA HIS A 19 -0.35 25.78 -8.71
C HIS A 19 0.65 24.77 -9.33
N VAL A 20 0.72 24.64 -10.66
CA VAL A 20 1.54 23.62 -11.37
C VAL A 20 3.03 23.65 -11.01
N LEU A 21 3.60 24.80 -10.68
CA LEU A 21 5.03 24.93 -10.34
C LEU A 21 5.36 24.59 -8.87
N GLU A 22 4.35 24.35 -8.05
CA GLU A 22 4.49 24.09 -6.61
C GLU A 22 3.96 22.71 -6.22
N PHE A 23 2.76 22.35 -6.71
CA PHE A 23 2.11 21.08 -6.44
C PHE A 23 3.02 19.84 -6.59
N PRO A 24 3.82 19.67 -7.67
CA PRO A 24 4.66 18.48 -7.84
C PRO A 24 6.00 18.55 -7.07
N LYS A 25 6.38 19.69 -6.47
CA LYS A 25 7.65 19.80 -5.71
C LYS A 25 7.53 19.18 -4.33
N ASP A 26 6.39 19.44 -3.67
CA ASP A 26 6.06 18.87 -2.37
C ASP A 26 4.53 18.86 -2.21
N THR A 27 3.89 17.87 -2.82
CA THR A 27 2.43 17.73 -2.80
C THR A 27 1.89 17.57 -1.38
N ILE A 28 2.68 17.02 -0.45
CA ILE A 28 2.28 16.80 0.94
C ILE A 28 2.14 18.15 1.63
N LYS A 29 3.21 18.95 1.70
CA LYS A 29 3.17 20.28 2.32
C LYS A 29 2.21 21.23 1.59
N PHE A 30 2.09 21.09 0.26
CA PHE A 30 1.10 21.84 -0.53
C PHE A 30 -0.33 21.53 -0.05
N LEU A 31 -0.72 20.26 0.03
CA LEU A 31 -2.07 19.84 0.41
C LEU A 31 -2.36 20.12 1.88
N GLU A 32 -1.41 19.92 2.80
CA GLU A 32 -1.55 20.28 4.21
C GLU A 32 -1.82 21.78 4.40
N ARG A 33 -1.06 22.63 3.72
CA ARG A 33 -1.26 24.09 3.76
C ARG A 33 -2.60 24.50 3.14
N MET A 34 -2.99 23.88 2.02
CA MET A 34 -4.29 24.15 1.40
C MET A 34 -5.45 23.67 2.29
N LYS A 35 -5.33 22.51 2.94
CA LYS A 35 -6.27 22.01 3.95
C LYS A 35 -6.40 22.98 5.13
N LYS A 36 -5.27 23.51 5.64
CA LYS A 36 -5.26 24.52 6.71
C LYS A 36 -5.88 25.86 6.29
N LYS A 37 -5.86 26.20 4.99
CA LYS A 37 -6.41 27.44 4.44
C LYS A 37 -7.90 27.35 4.09
N HIS A 38 -8.34 26.22 3.52
CA HIS A 38 -9.65 26.06 2.89
C HIS A 38 -10.56 25.01 3.55
N GLY A 39 -10.00 24.19 4.45
CA GLY A 39 -10.70 23.11 5.12
C GLY A 39 -10.58 21.75 4.42
N ASP A 40 -11.49 20.86 4.81
CA ASP A 40 -11.40 19.40 4.58
C ASP A 40 -11.79 18.94 3.16
N VAL A 41 -12.33 19.83 2.33
CA VAL A 41 -12.53 19.63 0.88
C VAL A 41 -12.20 20.94 0.17
N LEU A 42 -11.29 20.89 -0.79
CA LEU A 42 -10.75 22.07 -1.48
C LEU A 42 -10.62 21.81 -2.99
N MET A 43 -10.66 22.86 -3.79
CA MET A 43 -10.43 22.80 -5.24
C MET A 43 -9.25 23.69 -5.62
N VAL A 44 -8.36 23.21 -6.49
CA VAL A 44 -7.20 23.99 -6.97
C VAL A 44 -7.14 24.01 -8.49
N GLN A 45 -6.65 25.12 -9.06
CA GLN A 45 -6.33 25.20 -10.48
C GLN A 45 -4.92 24.64 -10.75
N LEU A 46 -4.84 23.68 -11.68
CA LEU A 46 -3.61 23.01 -12.10
C LEU A 46 -3.63 22.83 -13.63
N GLY A 47 -2.94 23.73 -14.36
CA GLY A 47 -2.66 23.58 -15.79
C GLY A 47 -3.91 23.60 -16.66
N GLY A 48 -4.78 24.59 -16.45
CA GLY A 48 -6.08 24.70 -17.10
C GLY A 48 -7.19 23.84 -16.48
N PHE A 49 -6.87 22.80 -15.71
CA PHE A 49 -7.86 21.97 -15.02
C PHE A 49 -8.17 22.48 -13.60
N TYR A 50 -9.41 22.36 -13.17
CA TYR A 50 -9.78 22.45 -11.75
C TYR A 50 -9.82 21.05 -11.16
N ILE A 51 -9.20 20.85 -9.99
CA ILE A 51 -9.10 19.55 -9.33
C ILE A 51 -9.56 19.67 -7.88
N THR A 52 -10.61 18.92 -7.53
CA THR A 52 -11.15 18.80 -6.17
C THR A 52 -10.43 17.71 -5.39
N PHE A 53 -9.91 18.06 -4.21
CA PHE A 53 -9.25 17.18 -3.27
C PHE A 53 -10.11 16.99 -2.01
N PRO A 54 -10.79 15.85 -1.85
CA PRO A 54 -11.37 15.47 -0.56
C PRO A 54 -10.24 15.06 0.40
N GLN A 55 -10.00 15.85 1.43
CA GLN A 55 -9.04 15.56 2.52
C GLN A 55 -9.72 14.88 3.72
N ASP A 56 -11.05 14.97 3.84
CA ASP A 56 -11.83 14.35 4.92
C ASP A 56 -12.07 12.83 4.72
N PRO A 57 -11.69 12.00 5.71
CA PRO A 57 -11.95 10.58 5.75
C PRO A 57 -13.41 10.13 5.74
N LEU A 58 -14.33 10.92 6.32
CA LEU A 58 -15.75 10.55 6.41
C LEU A 58 -16.43 10.73 5.05
N SER A 59 -16.19 11.89 4.42
CA SER A 59 -16.71 12.30 3.11
C SER A 59 -16.33 11.35 1.97
N LEU A 60 -15.14 10.72 1.99
CA LEU A 60 -14.71 9.85 0.87
C LEU A 60 -15.68 8.68 0.60
N GLY A 61 -16.46 8.25 1.59
CA GLY A 61 -17.37 7.13 1.46
C GLY A 61 -18.42 7.27 0.34
N ALA A 62 -18.88 8.50 0.09
CA ALA A 62 -19.84 8.80 -0.97
C ALA A 62 -19.20 8.69 -2.36
N PHE A 63 -18.16 9.49 -2.64
CA PHE A 63 -17.55 9.59 -3.97
C PHE A 63 -17.04 8.26 -4.53
N VAL A 64 -16.54 7.38 -3.66
CA VAL A 64 -16.02 6.05 -4.06
C VAL A 64 -17.12 5.05 -4.46
N LYS A 65 -18.39 5.34 -4.11
CA LYS A 65 -19.58 4.57 -4.53
C LYS A 65 -20.25 5.11 -5.80
N GLU A 66 -19.84 6.29 -6.29
CA GLU A 66 -20.56 6.95 -7.38
C GLU A 66 -20.39 6.24 -8.74
N THR A 67 -21.39 6.42 -9.60
CA THR A 67 -21.47 5.72 -10.88
C THR A 67 -20.57 6.36 -11.95
N PRO A 68 -20.13 5.61 -12.99
CA PRO A 68 -19.23 6.14 -14.02
C PRO A 68 -19.79 7.34 -14.80
N GLU A 69 -21.12 7.48 -14.88
CA GLU A 69 -21.80 8.59 -15.54
C GLU A 69 -21.63 9.92 -14.77
N LYS A 70 -21.36 9.84 -13.46
CA LYS A 70 -21.02 10.98 -12.59
C LYS A 70 -19.50 11.15 -12.44
N LEU A 71 -18.73 10.06 -12.32
CA LEU A 71 -17.31 10.09 -11.99
C LEU A 71 -16.50 9.02 -12.75
N ASP A 72 -16.12 9.30 -14.00
CA ASP A 72 -15.40 8.33 -14.84
C ASP A 72 -13.87 8.29 -14.59
N PHE A 73 -13.42 7.39 -13.70
CA PHE A 73 -12.00 7.03 -13.58
C PHE A 73 -11.40 6.44 -14.87
N ASN A 74 -12.21 5.85 -15.75
CA ASN A 74 -11.74 5.09 -16.90
C ASN A 74 -11.30 6.00 -18.06
N LEU A 75 -11.86 7.20 -18.19
CA LEU A 75 -11.34 8.24 -19.10
C LEU A 75 -9.92 8.67 -18.69
N PHE A 76 -9.69 8.91 -17.40
CA PHE A 76 -8.36 9.23 -16.88
C PHE A 76 -7.36 8.09 -17.12
N ALA A 77 -7.73 6.86 -16.77
CA ALA A 77 -6.87 5.68 -16.94
C ALA A 77 -6.49 5.44 -18.42
N ARG A 78 -7.45 5.57 -19.35
CA ARG A 78 -7.18 5.43 -20.80
C ARG A 78 -6.21 6.49 -21.32
N ASN A 79 -6.41 7.75 -20.93
CA ASN A 79 -5.52 8.85 -21.32
C ASN A 79 -4.10 8.65 -20.77
N LEU A 80 -3.98 8.25 -19.49
CA LEU A 80 -2.70 8.00 -18.85
C LEU A 80 -1.94 6.83 -19.51
N VAL A 81 -2.63 5.72 -19.80
CA VAL A 81 -2.04 4.55 -20.46
C VAL A 81 -1.58 4.89 -21.88
N GLN A 82 -2.36 5.67 -22.63
CA GLN A 82 -1.94 6.14 -23.96
C GLN A 82 -0.74 7.09 -23.89
N GLN A 83 -0.66 7.98 -22.89
CA GLN A 83 0.45 8.92 -22.73
C GLN A 83 1.75 8.26 -22.26
N LEU A 84 1.68 7.27 -21.37
CA LEU A 84 2.88 6.61 -20.81
C LEU A 84 3.37 5.42 -21.66
N PHE A 85 2.48 4.69 -22.30
CA PHE A 85 2.80 3.42 -22.98
C PHE A 85 2.40 3.38 -24.46
N GLY A 86 1.85 4.47 -25.02
CA GLY A 86 1.34 4.54 -26.40
C GLY A 86 0.07 3.70 -26.66
N TYR A 87 -0.34 2.86 -25.72
CA TYR A 87 -1.41 1.89 -25.88
C TYR A 87 -2.79 2.55 -25.94
N ARG A 88 -3.55 2.25 -26.99
CA ARG A 88 -4.93 2.74 -27.18
C ARG A 88 -5.92 1.65 -26.81
N SER A 89 -6.84 1.97 -25.91
CA SER A 89 -7.88 1.04 -25.46
C SER A 89 -8.90 0.73 -26.55
N ILE A 90 -9.10 -0.56 -26.81
CA ILE A 90 -10.09 -1.18 -27.69
C ILE A 90 -11.44 -1.37 -26.95
N GLY A 91 -11.61 -0.73 -25.78
CA GLY A 91 -12.88 -0.66 -25.03
C GLY A 91 -13.20 -1.88 -24.16
N ASN A 92 -13.03 -3.09 -24.69
CA ASN A 92 -13.45 -4.33 -24.02
C ASN A 92 -12.52 -4.76 -22.86
N GLU A 93 -11.30 -4.20 -22.79
CA GLU A 93 -10.25 -4.59 -21.85
C GLU A 93 -10.69 -4.56 -20.38
N LYS A 94 -11.50 -3.58 -19.97
CA LYS A 94 -11.91 -3.46 -18.56
C LYS A 94 -12.72 -4.68 -18.11
N GLN A 95 -13.62 -5.19 -18.95
CA GLN A 95 -14.43 -6.35 -18.63
C GLN A 95 -13.57 -7.62 -18.63
N ILE A 96 -12.67 -7.76 -19.61
CA ILE A 96 -11.70 -8.86 -19.70
C ILE A 96 -10.80 -8.88 -18.45
N LEU A 97 -10.21 -7.74 -18.10
CA LEU A 97 -9.35 -7.57 -16.92
C LEU A 97 -10.10 -7.91 -15.63
N MET A 98 -11.34 -7.43 -15.45
CA MET A 98 -12.14 -7.69 -14.25
C MET A 98 -12.55 -9.16 -14.13
N THR A 99 -12.97 -9.80 -15.23
CA THR A 99 -13.33 -11.22 -15.25
C THR A 99 -12.13 -12.12 -15.03
N THR A 100 -11.03 -11.92 -15.77
CA THR A 100 -9.79 -12.67 -15.62
C THR A 100 -9.19 -12.48 -14.22
N SER A 101 -9.23 -11.25 -13.68
CA SER A 101 -8.82 -10.99 -12.29
C SER A 101 -9.69 -11.70 -11.26
N HIS A 102 -11.01 -11.77 -11.44
CA HIS A 102 -11.87 -12.51 -10.50
C HIS A 102 -11.65 -14.02 -10.60
N LYS A 103 -11.37 -14.54 -11.80
CA LYS A 103 -11.08 -15.97 -12.02
C LYS A 103 -9.73 -16.40 -11.43
N HIS A 104 -8.69 -15.57 -11.54
CA HIS A 104 -7.32 -15.95 -11.22
C HIS A 104 -6.74 -15.30 -9.95
N LEU A 105 -7.17 -14.09 -9.56
CA LEU A 105 -6.64 -13.36 -8.40
C LEU A 105 -7.59 -13.45 -7.17
N ARG A 106 -8.55 -14.38 -7.17
CA ARG A 106 -9.44 -14.72 -6.04
C ARG A 106 -9.76 -16.23 -5.99
N GLY A 107 -10.22 -16.70 -4.83
CA GLY A 107 -10.70 -18.08 -4.61
C GLY A 107 -9.66 -19.14 -5.00
N ALA A 108 -10.13 -20.25 -5.56
CA ALA A 108 -9.27 -21.34 -6.02
C ALA A 108 -8.18 -20.89 -7.02
N GLY A 109 -8.43 -19.86 -7.83
CA GLY A 109 -7.41 -19.28 -8.72
C GLY A 109 -6.26 -18.63 -7.94
N LEU A 110 -6.60 -17.88 -6.89
CA LEU A 110 -5.63 -17.27 -5.98
C LEU A 110 -4.81 -18.34 -5.23
N GLU A 111 -5.43 -19.45 -4.81
CA GLU A 111 -4.73 -20.56 -4.16
C GLU A 111 -3.67 -21.19 -5.07
N VAL A 112 -3.99 -21.39 -6.35
CA VAL A 112 -3.04 -21.91 -7.34
C VAL A 112 -1.87 -20.94 -7.55
N LEU A 113 -2.14 -19.63 -7.73
CA LEU A 113 -1.07 -18.63 -7.85
C LEU A 113 -0.23 -18.51 -6.56
N THR A 114 -0.88 -18.53 -5.40
CA THR A 114 -0.21 -18.45 -4.08
C THR A 114 0.72 -19.64 -3.87
N ARG A 115 0.32 -20.85 -4.29
CA ARG A 115 1.17 -22.05 -4.22
C ARG A 115 2.34 -21.98 -5.20
N ALA A 116 2.09 -21.55 -6.44
CA ALA A 116 3.15 -21.36 -7.44
C ALA A 116 4.17 -20.30 -7.00
N MET A 117 3.72 -19.20 -6.39
CA MET A 117 4.59 -18.17 -5.81
C MET A 117 5.44 -18.74 -4.66
N MET A 118 4.86 -19.54 -3.76
CA MET A 118 5.63 -20.20 -2.69
C MET A 118 6.78 -21.04 -3.25
N CYS A 119 6.50 -21.89 -4.24
CA CYS A 119 7.51 -22.73 -4.88
C CYS A 119 8.58 -21.89 -5.61
N ASN A 120 8.18 -20.82 -6.30
CA ASN A 120 9.13 -19.92 -6.97
C ASN A 120 10.03 -19.19 -5.97
N LEU A 121 9.48 -18.66 -4.87
CA LEU A 121 10.24 -18.04 -3.79
C LEU A 121 11.22 -19.05 -3.16
N GLN A 122 10.76 -20.26 -2.84
CA GLN A 122 11.62 -21.32 -2.29
C GLN A 122 12.75 -21.71 -3.24
N ASN A 123 12.47 -21.85 -4.54
CA ASN A 123 13.50 -22.14 -5.53
C ASN A 123 14.53 -21.00 -5.63
N VAL A 124 14.07 -19.75 -5.81
CA VAL A 124 14.96 -18.59 -5.99
C VAL A 124 15.76 -18.27 -4.73
N MET A 125 15.14 -18.31 -3.54
CA MET A 125 15.78 -17.93 -2.29
C MET A 125 16.65 -19.04 -1.67
N LEU A 126 16.29 -20.33 -1.85
CA LEU A 126 16.96 -21.42 -1.12
C LEU A 126 17.86 -22.29 -2.03
N GLN A 127 17.39 -22.72 -3.22
CA GLN A 127 18.14 -23.69 -4.04
C GLN A 127 19.45 -23.12 -4.61
N ASN A 128 19.48 -21.81 -4.90
CA ASN A 128 20.70 -21.12 -5.33
C ASN A 128 21.80 -21.10 -4.24
N ILE A 129 21.43 -21.23 -2.96
CA ILE A 129 22.37 -21.18 -1.82
C ILE A 129 22.78 -22.59 -1.38
N VAL A 130 21.83 -23.53 -1.35
CA VAL A 130 22.07 -24.97 -1.05
C VAL A 130 23.09 -25.60 -2.02
N SER A 131 23.24 -25.05 -3.22
CA SER A 131 24.20 -25.52 -4.22
C SER A 131 25.68 -25.19 -3.90
N SER A 132 25.95 -24.37 -2.89
CA SER A 132 27.31 -24.04 -2.41
C SER A 132 27.51 -24.50 -0.97
N ALA A 133 28.41 -25.47 -0.76
CA ALA A 133 28.50 -26.25 0.48
C ALA A 133 28.99 -25.52 1.75
N ASP A 134 29.33 -24.22 1.68
CA ASP A 134 29.95 -23.44 2.77
C ASP A 134 29.39 -22.00 2.89
N GLN A 135 28.07 -21.84 3.06
CA GLN A 135 27.42 -20.51 3.18
C GLN A 135 26.59 -20.30 4.46
N THR A 136 27.21 -20.57 5.62
CA THR A 136 26.91 -19.88 6.90
C THR A 136 27.55 -18.48 6.98
N ASN A 137 28.26 -18.08 5.92
CA ASN A 137 28.86 -16.78 5.71
C ASN A 137 27.81 -15.71 5.40
N TRP A 138 28.05 -14.47 5.83
CA TRP A 138 27.17 -13.33 5.57
C TRP A 138 27.29 -12.86 4.11
N VAL A 139 26.15 -12.73 3.45
CA VAL A 139 25.99 -12.13 2.10
C VAL A 139 25.50 -10.70 2.26
N GLU A 140 26.20 -9.74 1.65
CA GLU A 140 25.81 -8.32 1.66
C GLU A 140 24.90 -7.96 0.49
N ASP A 141 23.79 -7.26 0.74
CA ASP A 141 22.87 -6.78 -0.30
C ASP A 141 22.35 -5.35 0.01
N ARG A 142 21.70 -4.75 -0.98
CA ARG A 142 21.14 -3.40 -0.96
C ARG A 142 19.67 -3.46 -1.32
N TYR A 143 18.84 -2.74 -0.57
CA TYR A 143 17.38 -2.77 -0.68
C TYR A 143 16.84 -2.75 -2.13
N SER A 144 17.37 -1.89 -3.01
CA SER A 144 17.00 -1.80 -4.43
C SER A 144 17.19 -3.11 -5.20
N CYS A 145 18.18 -3.95 -4.89
CA CYS A 145 18.41 -5.19 -5.63
C CYS A 145 17.33 -6.23 -5.32
N THR A 146 17.15 -6.57 -4.05
CA THR A 146 16.10 -7.50 -3.59
C THR A 146 14.69 -6.97 -3.86
N ALA A 147 14.43 -5.68 -3.63
CA ALA A 147 13.11 -5.09 -3.89
C ALA A 147 12.74 -5.05 -5.39
N ARG A 148 13.71 -4.88 -6.30
CA ARG A 148 13.45 -4.90 -7.77
C ARG A 148 13.04 -6.27 -8.30
N ILE A 149 13.28 -7.35 -7.54
CA ILE A 149 12.90 -8.71 -7.93
C ILE A 149 11.47 -9.05 -7.45
N LEU A 150 11.00 -8.45 -6.34
CA LEU A 150 9.75 -8.89 -5.68
C LEU A 150 8.75 -7.79 -5.26
N PHE A 151 9.13 -6.53 -5.04
CA PHE A 151 8.24 -5.58 -4.35
C PHE A 151 8.13 -4.17 -4.95
N SER A 152 6.96 -3.91 -5.55
CA SER A 152 6.38 -2.57 -5.64
C SER A 152 5.40 -2.29 -4.47
N GLY A 153 5.81 -2.61 -3.24
CA GLY A 153 4.89 -2.69 -2.09
C GLY A 153 5.55 -2.48 -0.72
N LEU A 154 5.45 -1.24 -0.21
CA LEU A 154 5.68 -0.81 1.19
C LEU A 154 7.11 -0.91 1.75
N ALA A 155 7.34 -0.21 2.85
CA ALA A 155 8.63 -0.07 3.55
C ALA A 155 8.92 -1.27 4.46
N THR A 156 8.88 -2.49 3.91
CA THR A 156 8.87 -3.73 4.68
C THR A 156 10.16 -3.97 5.47
N TYR A 157 11.33 -3.63 4.93
CA TYR A 157 12.61 -3.98 5.56
C TYR A 157 12.92 -3.24 6.87
N PRO A 158 12.77 -1.89 6.96
CA PRO A 158 12.87 -1.18 8.24
C PRO A 158 11.87 -1.70 9.29
N PHE A 159 10.64 -2.01 8.87
CA PHE A 159 9.61 -2.59 9.72
C PHE A 159 9.99 -3.99 10.23
N LEU A 160 10.52 -4.85 9.36
CA LEU A 160 11.03 -6.19 9.71
C LEU A 160 12.22 -6.13 10.67
N ALA A 161 13.16 -5.20 10.47
CA ALA A 161 14.31 -5.06 11.35
C ALA A 161 13.91 -4.55 12.75
N MET A 162 13.09 -3.51 12.83
CA MET A 162 12.67 -2.90 14.11
C MET A 162 11.65 -3.75 14.89
N HIS A 163 10.91 -4.64 14.23
CA HIS A 163 9.87 -5.47 14.86
C HIS A 163 10.08 -6.98 14.63
N HIS A 164 11.32 -7.39 14.34
CA HIS A 164 11.73 -8.77 14.07
C HIS A 164 11.18 -9.75 15.10
N THR A 165 11.29 -9.44 16.40
CA THR A 165 10.85 -10.29 17.50
C THR A 165 9.35 -10.59 17.44
N SER A 166 8.50 -9.56 17.41
CA SER A 166 7.04 -9.71 17.42
C SER A 166 6.49 -10.39 16.16
N LEU A 167 7.09 -10.10 14.99
CA LEU A 167 6.71 -10.77 13.74
C LEU A 167 7.16 -12.24 13.72
N LYS A 168 8.33 -12.56 14.31
CA LYS A 168 8.82 -13.92 14.48
C LYS A 168 7.98 -14.72 15.48
N GLU A 169 7.43 -14.08 16.51
CA GLU A 169 6.45 -14.69 17.42
C GLU A 169 5.14 -15.05 16.72
N GLU A 170 4.57 -14.15 15.90
CA GLU A 170 3.38 -14.42 15.08
C GLU A 170 3.62 -15.59 14.10
N VAL A 171 4.76 -15.57 13.39
CA VAL A 171 5.19 -16.65 12.47
C VAL A 171 5.36 -17.98 13.19
N ASN A 172 6.05 -18.01 14.35
CA ASN A 172 6.26 -19.22 15.14
C ASN A 172 4.94 -19.79 15.69
N LYS A 173 3.99 -18.93 16.07
CA LYS A 173 2.65 -19.35 16.47
C LYS A 173 1.90 -20.02 15.32
N VAL A 174 1.89 -19.40 14.14
CA VAL A 174 1.22 -19.96 12.93
C VAL A 174 1.86 -21.28 12.49
N LEU A 175 3.20 -21.41 12.57
CA LEU A 175 3.91 -22.68 12.37
C LEU A 175 3.38 -23.77 13.29
N LYS A 176 3.42 -23.52 14.61
CA LYS A 176 3.00 -24.47 15.65
C LYS A 176 1.53 -24.87 15.55
N GLU A 177 0.64 -23.92 15.28
CA GLU A 177 -0.79 -24.18 15.07
C GLU A 177 -1.06 -24.99 13.79
N SER A 178 -0.17 -24.92 12.79
CA SER A 178 -0.26 -25.73 11.56
C SER A 178 0.45 -27.09 11.63
N GLY A 179 1.08 -27.42 12.76
CA GLY A 179 1.87 -28.66 12.91
C GLY A 179 3.15 -28.70 12.08
N GLN A 180 3.67 -27.54 11.67
CA GLN A 180 4.89 -27.43 10.87
C GLN A 180 6.06 -26.97 11.76
N GLU A 181 7.14 -27.75 11.79
CA GLU A 181 8.39 -27.41 12.45
C GLU A 181 9.52 -27.28 11.42
N VAL A 182 10.50 -26.43 11.72
CA VAL A 182 11.60 -26.09 10.82
C VAL A 182 12.87 -26.73 11.34
N LEU A 183 13.30 -27.79 10.65
CA LEU A 183 14.47 -28.60 11.01
C LEU A 183 15.52 -28.50 9.89
N HIS A 184 16.80 -28.49 10.26
CA HIS A 184 17.89 -28.57 9.28
C HIS A 184 17.78 -29.86 8.46
N GLY A 185 17.77 -29.76 7.13
CA GLY A 185 17.53 -30.88 6.22
C GLY A 185 16.08 -31.40 6.18
N GLY A 186 15.14 -30.76 6.90
CA GLY A 186 13.73 -31.12 6.91
C GLY A 186 12.95 -30.67 5.66
N PRO A 187 11.67 -31.09 5.51
CA PRO A 187 10.82 -30.62 4.43
C PRO A 187 10.60 -29.10 4.51
N LEU A 188 10.52 -28.45 3.34
CA LEU A 188 10.20 -27.03 3.28
C LEU A 188 8.75 -26.76 3.71
N ILE A 189 8.53 -25.65 4.42
CA ILE A 189 7.21 -25.20 4.85
C ILE A 189 6.24 -25.03 3.67
N HIS A 190 4.96 -25.31 3.90
CA HIS A 190 3.89 -25.11 2.93
C HIS A 190 2.83 -24.16 3.49
N LEU A 191 2.86 -22.90 3.02
CA LEU A 191 1.94 -21.85 3.46
C LEU A 191 0.63 -21.89 2.66
N THR A 192 -0.48 -22.13 3.36
CA THR A 192 -1.83 -22.12 2.78
C THR A 192 -2.47 -20.74 2.88
N CYS A 193 -3.48 -20.45 2.03
CA CYS A 193 -4.24 -19.20 2.13
C CYS A 193 -4.89 -19.01 3.52
N ASP A 194 -5.32 -20.08 4.19
CA ASP A 194 -5.86 -20.03 5.57
C ASP A 194 -4.82 -19.52 6.57
N MET A 195 -3.60 -20.09 6.56
CA MET A 195 -2.48 -19.59 7.38
C MET A 195 -2.17 -18.12 7.08
N LEU A 196 -2.21 -17.73 5.81
CA LEU A 196 -1.99 -16.34 5.39
C LEU A 196 -3.13 -15.40 5.81
N THR A 197 -4.36 -15.88 6.02
CA THR A 197 -5.46 -15.07 6.60
C THR A 197 -5.41 -14.96 8.13
N LYS A 198 -4.64 -15.81 8.82
CA LYS A 198 -4.50 -15.81 10.30
C LYS A 198 -3.49 -14.77 10.83
N THR A 199 -3.01 -13.87 9.99
CA THR A 199 -2.10 -12.75 10.36
C THR A 199 -2.86 -11.41 10.36
N PRO A 200 -3.52 -11.02 11.49
CA PRO A 200 -4.49 -9.93 11.54
C PRO A 200 -3.93 -8.52 11.23
N ILE A 201 -2.61 -8.32 11.36
CA ILE A 201 -1.92 -7.03 11.14
C ILE A 201 -2.16 -6.45 9.73
N LEU A 202 -2.58 -7.25 8.74
CA LEU A 202 -2.39 -6.97 7.31
C LEU A 202 -3.67 -6.74 6.47
N ASP A 203 -4.85 -6.49 7.07
CA ASP A 203 -6.15 -6.44 6.35
C ASP A 203 -7.16 -5.31 6.73
N ARG A 204 -8.28 -5.17 6.00
CA ARG A 204 -9.09 -3.91 5.81
C ARG A 204 -10.49 -3.84 6.51
N ALA A 205 -11.23 -2.71 6.41
CA ALA A 205 -12.68 -2.52 6.75
C ALA A 205 -13.39 -1.28 6.06
N MET A 206 -14.63 -0.92 6.48
CA MET A 206 -15.55 0.21 6.04
C MET A 206 -16.39 0.75 7.26
N ALA A 207 -17.29 1.77 7.30
CA ALA A 207 -18.19 2.61 6.41
C ALA A 207 -18.58 3.94 7.17
N ASP A 208 -19.18 5.07 6.69
CA ASP A 208 -19.47 5.75 5.38
C ASP A 208 -20.12 7.18 5.54
N GLY A 209 -19.69 8.24 4.81
CA GLY A 209 -20.62 9.27 4.21
C GLY A 209 -20.47 10.80 4.48
N CYS A 210 -20.45 11.63 3.40
CA CYS A 210 -20.86 13.06 3.32
C CYS A 210 -20.92 13.55 1.84
N GLU A 211 -21.62 14.63 1.49
CA GLU A 211 -21.87 15.08 0.08
C GLU A 211 -21.40 16.51 -0.26
N TYR A 212 -20.97 16.74 -1.52
CA TYR A 212 -20.59 18.04 -2.11
C TYR A 212 -20.97 18.12 -3.60
N HIS A 213 -21.19 19.33 -4.14
CA HIS A 213 -21.40 19.53 -5.58
C HIS A 213 -20.06 19.72 -6.32
N ILE A 214 -19.87 19.01 -7.44
CA ILE A 214 -18.69 19.10 -8.32
C ILE A 214 -19.17 19.33 -9.75
N ARG A 215 -18.56 20.27 -10.48
CA ARG A 215 -18.99 20.64 -11.83
C ARG A 215 -18.61 19.57 -12.85
N LYS A 216 -19.44 19.42 -13.89
CA LYS A 216 -19.13 18.55 -15.03
C LYS A 216 -17.90 19.06 -15.78
N GLY A 217 -16.81 18.28 -15.74
CA GLY A 217 -15.53 18.59 -16.40
C GLY A 217 -14.40 18.90 -15.42
N ASP A 218 -14.71 19.22 -14.16
CA ASP A 218 -13.72 19.29 -13.09
C ASP A 218 -13.21 17.87 -12.76
N ARG A 219 -11.98 17.78 -12.26
CA ARG A 219 -11.37 16.51 -11.86
C ARG A 219 -11.50 16.30 -10.36
N MET A 220 -11.40 15.05 -9.92
CA MET A 220 -11.31 14.70 -8.50
C MET A 220 -10.05 13.88 -8.24
N ALA A 221 -9.31 14.23 -7.18
CA ALA A 221 -8.07 13.56 -6.79
C ALA A 221 -8.08 13.31 -5.28
N VAL A 222 -8.27 12.05 -4.89
CA VAL A 222 -8.10 11.62 -3.49
C VAL A 222 -6.61 11.49 -3.21
N PHE A 223 -6.15 11.97 -2.05
CA PHE A 223 -4.77 11.76 -1.61
C PHE A 223 -4.72 10.95 -0.31
N PRO A 224 -4.68 9.60 -0.37
CA PRO A 224 -4.90 8.75 0.80
C PRO A 224 -3.89 8.91 1.93
N TYR A 225 -2.67 9.36 1.62
CA TYR A 225 -1.59 9.57 2.58
C TYR A 225 -1.98 10.64 3.62
N SER A 226 -2.25 11.89 3.20
CA SER A 226 -2.62 12.97 4.13
C SER A 226 -4.06 12.86 4.66
N ALA A 227 -4.95 12.22 3.92
CA ALA A 227 -6.33 12.01 4.37
C ALA A 227 -6.41 10.95 5.49
N PHE A 228 -5.74 9.80 5.31
CA PHE A 228 -5.89 8.63 6.18
C PHE A 228 -4.59 8.22 6.86
N HIS A 229 -3.54 7.94 6.07
CA HIS A 229 -2.39 7.18 6.56
C HIS A 229 -1.59 7.98 7.59
N THR A 230 -1.45 9.30 7.40
CA THR A 230 -0.75 10.19 8.32
C THR A 230 -1.66 11.15 9.09
N ASN A 231 -2.93 10.79 9.28
CA ASN A 231 -3.90 11.65 9.96
C ASN A 231 -3.85 11.44 11.49
N PRO A 232 -3.42 12.43 12.29
CA PRO A 232 -3.21 12.26 13.73
C PRO A 232 -4.51 12.11 14.56
N GLU A 233 -5.68 12.47 14.01
CA GLU A 233 -6.97 12.15 14.65
C GLU A 233 -7.30 10.65 14.58
N ILE A 234 -6.81 9.96 13.54
CA ILE A 234 -7.06 8.53 13.28
C ILE A 234 -5.95 7.67 13.90
N HIS A 235 -4.69 8.07 13.69
CA HIS A 235 -3.49 7.32 14.08
C HIS A 235 -2.60 8.18 14.99
N PRO A 236 -2.55 7.92 16.31
CA PRO A 236 -1.65 8.63 17.22
C PRO A 236 -0.18 8.42 16.85
N ASP A 237 0.57 9.51 16.74
CA ASP A 237 1.96 9.60 16.24
C ASP A 237 2.14 8.97 14.84
N PRO A 238 1.50 9.53 13.79
CA PRO A 238 1.40 8.90 12.47
C PRO A 238 2.73 8.70 11.71
N HIS A 239 3.79 9.35 12.17
CA HIS A 239 5.15 9.22 11.60
C HIS A 239 6.04 8.23 12.38
N SER A 240 5.55 7.71 13.51
CA SER A 240 6.22 6.69 14.32
C SER A 240 5.76 5.30 13.87
N ILE A 241 6.70 4.44 13.51
CA ILE A 241 6.38 3.07 13.10
C ILE A 241 6.04 2.23 14.35
N LYS A 242 4.82 1.68 14.37
CA LYS A 242 4.24 0.89 15.46
C LYS A 242 3.60 -0.37 14.87
N TYR A 243 4.11 -1.56 15.17
CA TYR A 243 3.62 -2.82 14.58
C TYR A 243 2.19 -3.19 15.03
N ASP A 244 1.81 -2.75 16.21
CA ASP A 244 0.57 -3.08 16.93
C ASP A 244 -0.58 -2.09 16.66
N CYS A 245 -0.36 -1.02 15.89
CA CYS A 245 -1.37 0.04 15.70
C CYS A 245 -2.69 -0.42 15.03
N PHE A 246 -2.68 -1.59 14.37
CA PHE A 246 -3.85 -2.28 13.82
C PHE A 246 -4.33 -3.49 14.66
N LEU A 247 -3.87 -3.60 15.90
CA LEU A 247 -4.30 -4.61 16.88
C LEU A 247 -5.05 -3.97 18.06
N ASN A 248 -5.88 -4.79 18.70
CA ASN A 248 -6.51 -4.53 19.98
C ASN A 248 -5.65 -5.13 21.13
N PRO A 249 -5.86 -4.76 22.41
CA PRO A 249 -5.08 -5.28 23.53
C PRO A 249 -5.15 -6.81 23.76
N ASP A 250 -6.13 -7.49 23.17
CA ASP A 250 -6.29 -8.95 23.18
C ASP A 250 -5.58 -9.64 21.99
N GLY A 251 -4.86 -8.88 21.15
CA GLY A 251 -4.24 -9.35 19.92
C GLY A 251 -5.23 -9.55 18.76
N SER A 252 -6.52 -9.26 18.94
CA SER A 252 -7.49 -9.28 17.85
C SER A 252 -7.28 -8.08 16.92
N LYS A 253 -7.82 -8.17 15.69
CA LYS A 253 -7.66 -7.13 14.68
C LYS A 253 -8.49 -5.88 15.03
N LYS A 254 -7.81 -4.75 15.20
CA LYS A 254 -8.47 -3.44 15.34
C LYS A 254 -9.02 -2.99 13.98
N THR A 255 -10.33 -2.75 13.93
CA THR A 255 -10.98 -2.13 12.75
C THR A 255 -11.77 -0.86 13.10
N ASP A 256 -11.72 -0.47 14.38
CA ASP A 256 -12.41 0.68 14.94
C ASP A 256 -11.40 1.82 15.11
N PHE A 257 -11.51 2.78 14.19
CA PHE A 257 -10.75 4.01 14.15
C PHE A 257 -11.74 5.15 13.97
N TYR A 258 -11.43 6.32 14.53
CA TYR A 258 -12.39 7.43 14.66
C TYR A 258 -11.76 8.75 14.20
N LYS A 259 -12.60 9.71 13.81
CA LYS A 259 -12.27 11.12 13.59
C LYS A 259 -13.44 11.94 14.14
N ALA A 260 -13.18 12.97 14.94
CA ALA A 260 -14.23 13.74 15.63
C ALA A 260 -15.34 12.86 16.27
N GLY A 261 -14.96 11.76 16.93
CA GLY A 261 -15.88 10.79 17.57
C GLY A 261 -16.66 9.88 16.62
N THR A 262 -16.57 10.08 15.30
CA THR A 262 -17.27 9.26 14.29
C THR A 262 -16.34 8.19 13.74
N LYS A 263 -16.80 6.93 13.63
CA LYS A 263 -16.00 5.82 13.05
C LYS A 263 -15.68 6.10 11.58
N VAL A 264 -14.41 6.03 11.20
CA VAL A 264 -13.98 6.30 9.82
C VAL A 264 -14.14 5.07 8.93
N LYS A 265 -14.64 5.28 7.70
CA LYS A 265 -14.77 4.22 6.69
C LYS A 265 -13.42 3.63 6.32
N TYR A 266 -12.49 4.50 5.99
CA TYR A 266 -11.14 4.13 5.60
C TYR A 266 -10.21 4.73 6.65
N TYR A 267 -9.44 3.89 7.32
CA TYR A 267 -8.30 4.27 8.16
C TYR A 267 -6.97 3.93 7.47
N ASN A 268 -7.01 2.98 6.53
CA ASN A 268 -5.89 2.59 5.69
C ASN A 268 -6.40 2.30 4.27
N MET A 269 -5.64 2.68 3.24
CA MET A 269 -6.00 2.53 1.82
C MET A 269 -4.75 2.47 0.93
N PRO A 270 -3.96 1.38 0.96
CA PRO A 270 -2.76 1.25 0.14
C PRO A 270 -3.08 0.74 -1.29
N PHE A 271 -4.21 0.05 -1.45
CA PHE A 271 -4.65 -0.61 -2.69
C PHE A 271 -5.83 0.12 -3.39
N GLY A 272 -6.03 1.41 -3.13
CA GLY A 272 -7.19 2.17 -3.61
C GLY A 272 -8.55 1.64 -3.10
N ALA A 273 -9.64 2.14 -3.67
CA ALA A 273 -11.01 1.78 -3.28
C ALA A 273 -12.01 1.89 -4.45
N GLY A 274 -13.21 1.32 -4.29
CA GLY A 274 -14.26 1.36 -5.31
C GLY A 274 -13.82 0.72 -6.64
N VAL A 275 -14.15 1.38 -7.76
CA VAL A 275 -13.84 0.90 -9.12
C VAL A 275 -12.35 0.95 -9.49
N SER A 276 -11.51 1.69 -8.74
CA SER A 276 -10.06 1.77 -8.94
C SER A 276 -9.26 0.88 -7.96
N MET A 277 -9.94 0.09 -7.14
CA MET A 277 -9.33 -0.82 -6.17
C MET A 277 -8.50 -1.92 -6.85
N TYR A 278 -7.22 -2.04 -6.48
CA TYR A 278 -6.31 -3.00 -7.08
C TYR A 278 -6.85 -4.44 -6.99
N PRO A 279 -7.00 -5.16 -8.14
CA PRO A 279 -7.57 -6.50 -8.15
C PRO A 279 -6.63 -7.54 -7.50
N GLY A 280 -5.32 -7.44 -7.76
CA GLY A 280 -4.31 -8.38 -7.30
C GLY A 280 -3.92 -8.27 -5.82
N ARG A 281 -4.54 -7.37 -5.05
CA ARG A 281 -4.17 -7.07 -3.65
C ARG A 281 -4.06 -8.29 -2.73
N PHE A 282 -4.88 -9.32 -2.95
CA PHE A 282 -4.86 -10.54 -2.15
C PHE A 282 -3.63 -11.41 -2.50
N PHE A 283 -3.26 -11.45 -3.78
CA PHE A 283 -2.04 -12.11 -4.22
C PHE A 283 -0.80 -11.36 -3.73
N ALA A 284 -0.77 -10.02 -3.85
CA ALA A 284 0.33 -9.19 -3.33
C ALA A 284 0.46 -9.28 -1.79
N ASN A 285 -0.66 -9.34 -1.05
CA ASN A 285 -0.63 -9.61 0.39
C ASN A 285 -0.06 -11.02 0.68
N ASN A 286 -0.44 -12.04 -0.09
CA ASN A 286 0.07 -13.40 0.10
C ASN A 286 1.57 -13.51 -0.21
N GLU A 287 2.01 -12.96 -1.34
CA GLU A 287 3.40 -12.87 -1.80
C GLU A 287 4.29 -12.16 -0.76
N LEU A 288 3.85 -11.01 -0.25
CA LEU A 288 4.53 -10.27 0.82
C LEU A 288 4.64 -11.12 2.10
N LYS A 289 3.54 -11.75 2.54
CA LYS A 289 3.53 -12.62 3.73
C LYS A 289 4.45 -13.83 3.53
N GLN A 290 4.44 -14.47 2.36
CA GLN A 290 5.28 -15.63 2.04
C GLN A 290 6.78 -15.29 2.06
N PHE A 291 7.18 -14.18 1.43
CA PHE A 291 8.56 -13.70 1.47
C PHE A 291 9.02 -13.37 2.90
N VAL A 292 8.21 -12.61 3.65
CA VAL A 292 8.47 -12.27 5.05
C VAL A 292 8.66 -13.53 5.91
N PHE A 293 7.79 -14.52 5.74
CA PHE A 293 7.86 -15.78 6.46
C PHE A 293 9.14 -16.56 6.11
N LEU A 294 9.51 -16.65 4.83
CA LEU A 294 10.77 -17.29 4.40
C LEU A 294 12.00 -16.59 4.99
N MET A 295 12.04 -15.25 4.97
CA MET A 295 13.12 -14.45 5.60
C MET A 295 13.21 -14.71 7.11
N LEU A 296 12.09 -14.63 7.83
CA LEU A 296 12.07 -14.80 9.30
C LEU A 296 12.36 -16.24 9.75
N VAL A 297 12.09 -17.24 8.90
CA VAL A 297 12.29 -18.67 9.19
C VAL A 297 13.69 -19.15 8.82
N TYR A 298 14.09 -19.01 7.55
CA TYR A 298 15.30 -19.65 7.02
C TYR A 298 16.56 -18.80 7.12
N PHE A 299 16.42 -17.49 7.34
CA PHE A 299 17.55 -16.57 7.31
C PHE A 299 17.81 -15.91 8.67
N GLU A 300 19.06 -15.55 8.89
CA GLU A 300 19.43 -14.46 9.79
C GLU A 300 19.74 -13.24 8.93
N PHE A 301 19.28 -12.06 9.34
CA PHE A 301 19.51 -10.80 8.61
C PHE A 301 19.63 -9.63 9.58
N GLU A 302 20.55 -8.72 9.30
CA GLU A 302 20.84 -7.55 10.12
C GLU A 302 21.29 -6.36 9.27
N LEU A 303 21.13 -5.14 9.79
CA LEU A 303 21.63 -3.94 9.15
C LEU A 303 23.16 -3.89 9.31
N LYS A 304 23.91 -3.57 8.25
CA LYS A 304 25.38 -3.42 8.35
C LYS A 304 25.80 -2.25 9.26
N ASN A 305 24.87 -1.33 9.49
CA ASN A 305 24.95 -0.27 10.48
C ASN A 305 23.69 -0.36 11.35
N PRO A 306 23.78 -0.75 12.64
CA PRO A 306 22.62 -0.79 13.53
C PRO A 306 21.96 0.58 13.75
N ASP A 307 22.74 1.67 13.68
CA ASP A 307 22.28 3.06 13.85
C ASP A 307 21.78 3.67 12.51
N GLU A 308 21.48 2.84 11.51
CA GLU A 308 21.10 3.29 10.17
C GLU A 308 19.72 3.95 10.16
N LYS A 309 19.70 5.28 10.03
CA LYS A 309 18.47 6.07 9.96
C LYS A 309 17.68 5.73 8.70
N ILE A 310 16.38 5.51 8.88
CA ILE A 310 15.42 5.33 7.78
C ILE A 310 15.58 6.49 6.79
N PRO A 311 15.86 6.22 5.50
CA PRO A 311 16.07 7.25 4.50
C PRO A 311 14.77 7.98 4.17
N ASP A 312 14.89 9.26 3.81
CA ASP A 312 13.78 10.05 3.28
C ASP A 312 13.19 9.42 2.00
N THR A 313 11.96 9.82 1.69
CA THR A 313 11.17 9.27 0.59
C THR A 313 11.27 10.13 -0.68
N ASP A 314 11.38 9.48 -1.84
CA ASP A 314 11.33 10.14 -3.14
C ASP A 314 9.93 10.71 -3.43
N VAL A 315 9.75 12.00 -3.12
CA VAL A 315 8.51 12.75 -3.36
C VAL A 315 8.12 12.86 -4.84
N ASN A 316 9.04 12.60 -5.78
CA ASN A 316 8.72 12.62 -7.21
C ASN A 316 7.88 11.39 -7.63
N ARG A 317 7.87 10.32 -6.83
CA ARG A 317 7.05 9.10 -7.03
C ARG A 317 5.67 9.19 -6.38
N LEU A 318 5.34 10.29 -5.74
CA LEU A 318 4.10 10.45 -5.00
C LEU A 318 2.87 10.33 -5.93
N GLY A 319 1.93 9.45 -5.57
CA GLY A 319 0.74 9.14 -6.37
C GLY A 319 0.91 8.01 -7.39
N PHE A 320 2.13 7.50 -7.64
CA PHE A 320 2.37 6.37 -8.56
C PHE A 320 2.32 4.98 -7.89
N GLY A 321 2.14 4.91 -6.56
CA GLY A 321 2.01 3.65 -5.82
C GLY A 321 2.91 3.61 -4.59
N ALA A 322 3.64 2.51 -4.41
CA ALA A 322 4.65 2.41 -3.37
C ALA A 322 5.76 3.45 -3.59
N LEU A 323 6.10 4.17 -2.52
CA LEU A 323 7.14 5.19 -2.55
C LEU A 323 8.51 4.53 -2.33
N HIS A 324 9.53 5.08 -2.97
CA HIS A 324 10.90 4.55 -2.87
C HIS A 324 11.71 5.43 -1.91
N PRO A 325 12.71 4.89 -1.20
CA PRO A 325 13.67 5.70 -0.46
C PRO A 325 14.59 6.46 -1.43
N ILE A 326 15.12 7.62 -1.02
CA ILE A 326 16.07 8.41 -1.84
C ILE A 326 17.45 7.75 -1.97
N ARG A 327 17.73 6.72 -1.17
CA ARG A 327 18.99 5.96 -1.12
C ARG A 327 18.73 4.56 -0.59
N ASP A 328 19.63 3.62 -0.92
CA ASP A 328 19.57 2.27 -0.37
C ASP A 328 19.94 2.22 1.12
N ILE A 329 19.40 1.19 1.78
CA ILE A 329 19.88 0.66 3.06
C ILE A 329 20.76 -0.57 2.74
N GLN A 330 21.89 -0.70 3.43
CA GLN A 330 22.75 -1.88 3.38
C GLN A 330 22.41 -2.85 4.51
N PHE A 331 22.21 -4.12 4.16
CA PHE A 331 21.98 -5.20 5.10
C PHE A 331 22.84 -6.39 4.72
N GLN A 332 23.02 -7.31 5.66
CA GLN A 332 23.63 -8.60 5.42
C GLN A 332 22.69 -9.71 5.87
N TYR A 333 22.70 -10.84 5.16
CA TYR A 333 21.88 -12.00 5.47
C TYR A 333 22.65 -13.31 5.25
N ARG A 334 22.22 -14.38 5.90
CA ARG A 334 22.74 -15.75 5.73
C ARG A 334 21.67 -16.78 6.03
N LEU A 335 21.86 -18.02 5.60
CA LEU A 335 21.03 -19.13 6.10
C LEU A 335 21.26 -19.32 7.61
N ARG A 336 20.17 -19.61 8.33
CA ARG A 336 20.17 -19.93 9.76
C ARG A 336 20.56 -21.38 10.06
N PHE A 337 20.40 -22.25 9.06
CA PHE A 337 20.55 -23.71 9.14
C PHE A 337 21.35 -24.20 7.94
#